data_AF-A0A3E0PB12-F1
#
_entry.id   AF-A0A3E0PB12-F1
#
_cell.length_a   1.000
_cell.length_b   1.000
_cell.length_c   1.000
_cell.angle_alpha   90.00
_cell.angle_beta   90.00
_cell.angle_gamma   90.00
#
_symmetry.space_group_name_H-M   'P 1'
#
loop_
_entity.id
_entity.type
_entity.pdbx_description
1 polymer ?
#
loop_
_entity_poly.entity_id
_entity_poly.type
_entity_poly.pdbx_seq_one_letter_code
_entity_poly.pdbx_strand_id
1 'polypeptide(L)'
;MRDEQKQALAERIASALHNDPSADGNEQVWKAIEDLGNRLEAIEKSLSSSGTSVGSSRVVTRHPSLDKYAVLEASESNGDKEKHCTFEPHGRVCDHCSMCNSRGF
;
A
#
# COMPACT_ATOMS: atom_id res chain seq x y z
N MET A 1 31.27 -18.25 44.27
CA MET A 1 30.02 -18.99 44.00
C MET A 1 28.81 -18.05 43.77
N ARG A 2 28.00 -17.66 44.76
CA ARG A 2 26.76 -16.88 44.48
C ARG A 2 27.00 -15.45 43.98
N ASP A 3 27.98 -14.74 44.53
CA ASP A 3 28.24 -13.34 44.12
C ASP A 3 28.99 -13.24 42.79
N GLU A 4 29.81 -14.25 42.49
CA GLU A 4 30.47 -14.42 41.19
C GLU A 4 29.47 -14.70 40.06
N GLN A 5 28.43 -15.50 40.34
CA GLN A 5 27.32 -15.71 39.41
C GLN A 5 26.50 -14.43 39.18
N LYS A 6 26.29 -13.61 40.21
CA LYS A 6 25.63 -12.31 40.05
C LYS A 6 26.49 -11.34 39.24
N GLN A 7 27.80 -11.34 39.45
CA GLN A 7 28.72 -10.47 38.73
C GLN A 7 28.80 -10.86 37.25
N ALA A 8 28.90 -12.16 36.94
CA ALA A 8 28.85 -12.66 35.57
C ALA A 8 27.50 -12.37 34.88
N LEU A 9 26.39 -12.42 35.62
CA LEU A 9 25.08 -12.05 35.08
C LEU A 9 24.99 -10.54 34.80
N ALA A 10 25.47 -9.70 35.72
CA ALA A 10 25.49 -8.26 35.56
C ALA A 10 26.34 -7.83 34.36
N GLU A 11 27.49 -8.47 34.15
CA GLU A 11 28.37 -8.22 33.01
C GLU A 11 27.70 -8.63 31.68
N ARG A 12 27.02 -9.78 31.63
CA ARG A 12 26.25 -10.20 30.44
C ARG A 12 25.10 -9.24 30.12
N ILE A 13 24.40 -8.73 31.14
CA ILE A 13 23.34 -7.73 30.96
C ILE A 13 23.94 -6.42 30.43
N ALA A 14 25.07 -5.97 30.98
CA ALA A 14 25.74 -4.76 30.51
C ALA A 14 26.21 -4.89 29.05
N SER A 15 26.77 -6.03 28.66
CA SER A 15 27.15 -6.29 27.26
C SER A 15 25.94 -6.37 26.32
N ALA A 16 24.80 -6.92 26.78
CA ALA A 16 23.58 -6.97 25.97
C ALA A 16 23.00 -5.57 25.70
N LEU A 17 22.98 -4.71 26.72
CA LEU A 17 22.50 -3.33 26.59
C LEU A 17 23.40 -2.45 25.70
N HIS A 18 24.71 -2.72 25.69
CA HIS A 18 25.64 -1.97 24.84
C HIS A 18 25.58 -2.37 23.36
N ASN A 19 25.12 -3.59 23.06
CA ASN A 19 24.95 -4.10 21.70
C ASN A 19 23.49 -3.97 21.21
N ASP A 20 22.62 -3.28 21.93
CA ASP A 20 21.22 -3.14 21.58
C ASP A 20 21.10 -2.19 20.36
N PRO A 21 20.79 -2.70 19.15
CA PRO A 21 20.76 -1.88 17.93
C PRO A 21 19.57 -0.90 17.91
N SER A 22 18.73 -0.92 18.94
CA SER A 22 17.59 -0.01 19.11
C SER A 22 18.01 1.46 19.28
N ALA A 23 19.23 1.76 19.72
CA ALA A 23 19.73 3.14 19.74
C ALA A 23 19.99 3.66 18.31
N ASP A 24 20.74 2.90 17.51
CA ASP A 24 21.11 3.26 16.13
C ASP A 24 19.93 3.20 15.16
N GLY A 25 19.01 2.25 15.35
CA GLY A 25 17.82 2.10 14.49
C GLY A 25 16.89 3.31 14.58
N ASN A 26 16.75 3.89 15.77
CA ASN A 26 15.96 5.10 15.96
C ASN A 26 16.64 6.33 15.36
N GLU A 27 17.97 6.45 15.47
CA GLU A 27 18.73 7.55 14.84
C GLU A 27 18.60 7.53 13.32
N GLN A 28 18.69 6.35 12.70
CA GLN A 28 18.47 6.19 11.26
C GLN A 28 17.05 6.58 10.84
N VAL A 29 16.04 6.26 11.66
CA VAL A 29 14.65 6.66 11.42
C VAL A 29 14.50 8.18 11.51
N TRP A 30 15.06 8.83 12.54
CA TRP A 30 15.01 10.29 12.69
C TRP A 30 15.71 11.00 11.52
N LYS A 31 16.85 10.49 11.08
CA LYS A 31 17.58 10.99 9.91
C LYS A 31 16.76 10.85 8.61
N ALA A 32 16.06 9.73 8.45
CA ALA A 32 15.18 9.53 7.30
C ALA A 32 13.97 10.48 7.31
N ILE A 33 13.41 10.76 8.49
CA ILE A 33 12.31 11.74 8.66
C ILE A 33 12.78 13.16 8.29
N GLU A 34 13.99 13.54 8.72
CA GLU A 34 14.59 14.82 8.38
C GLU A 34 14.83 14.97 6.85
N ASP A 35 15.37 13.94 6.20
CA ASP A 35 15.55 13.91 4.74
C ASP A 35 14.21 14.08 4.00
N LEU A 36 13.16 13.38 4.44
CA LEU A 36 11.82 13.52 3.87
C LEU A 36 11.28 14.95 4.03
N GLY A 37 11.49 15.58 5.18
CA GLY A 37 11.10 16.97 5.42
C GLY A 37 11.78 17.93 4.44
N ASN A 38 13.10 17.81 4.27
CA ASN A 38 13.88 18.65 3.35
C ASN A 38 13.43 18.48 1.89
N ARG A 39 13.12 17.24 1.49
CA ARG A 39 12.61 16.94 0.13
C ARG A 39 11.24 17.55 -0.13
N LEU A 40 10.34 17.51 0.86
CA LEU A 40 9.03 18.14 0.76
C LEU A 40 9.14 19.65 0.60
N GLU A 41 9.99 20.30 1.41
CA GLU A 41 10.22 21.74 1.29
C GLU A 41 10.79 22.13 -0.08
N ALA A 42 11.73 21.34 -0.62
CA ALA A 42 12.26 21.56 -1.96
C ALA A 42 11.18 21.43 -3.05
N ILE A 43 10.27 20.45 -2.92
CA ILE A 43 9.14 20.26 -3.82
C ILE A 43 8.17 21.44 -3.72
N GLU A 44 7.81 21.87 -2.51
CA GLU A 44 6.91 23.00 -2.27
C GLU A 44 7.48 24.30 -2.80
N LYS A 45 8.78 24.53 -2.60
CA LYS A 45 9.49 25.68 -3.18
C LYS A 45 9.55 25.61 -4.69
N SER A 46 9.79 24.42 -5.27
CA SER A 46 9.76 24.22 -6.72
C SER A 46 8.37 24.47 -7.31
N LEU A 47 7.30 24.04 -6.63
CA LEU A 47 5.92 24.28 -7.02
C LEU A 47 5.55 25.77 -6.88
N SER A 48 6.05 26.44 -5.84
CA SER A 48 5.79 27.86 -5.60
C SER A 48 6.57 28.78 -6.54
N SER A 49 7.80 28.40 -6.92
CA SER A 49 8.62 29.14 -7.89
C SER A 49 8.25 28.85 -9.35
N SER A 50 7.75 27.65 -9.64
CA SER A 50 7.06 27.34 -10.88
C SER A 50 5.67 27.94 -10.80
N GLY A 51 5.57 29.27 -10.93
CA GLY A 51 4.33 30.03 -11.00
C GLY A 51 3.45 29.64 -12.19
N THR A 52 3.01 28.39 -12.20
CA THR A 52 1.99 27.86 -13.08
C THR A 52 0.71 28.19 -12.36
N SER A 53 0.03 29.20 -12.89
CA SER A 53 -1.37 29.45 -12.59
C SER A 53 -2.09 28.11 -12.39
N VAL A 54 -2.86 28.02 -11.32
CA VAL A 54 -3.91 27.03 -11.16
C VAL A 54 -5.01 27.37 -12.19
N GLY A 55 -4.64 27.28 -13.46
CA GLY A 55 -5.46 27.39 -14.63
C GLY A 55 -5.38 26.04 -15.29
N SER A 56 -6.01 25.04 -14.66
CA SER A 56 -6.61 23.89 -15.33
C SER A 56 -5.90 23.44 -16.62
N SER A 57 -4.60 23.15 -16.58
CA SER A 57 -4.03 22.27 -17.58
C SER A 57 -4.45 20.87 -17.16
N ARG A 58 -5.66 20.52 -17.58
CA ARG A 58 -6.11 19.13 -17.64
C ARG A 58 -5.11 18.44 -18.57
N VAL A 59 -3.97 18.05 -18.03
CA VAL A 59 -3.22 16.93 -18.58
C VAL A 59 -4.11 15.74 -18.30
N VAL A 60 -5.05 15.52 -19.21
CA VAL A 60 -5.85 14.31 -19.28
C VAL A 60 -4.90 13.22 -19.74
N THR A 61 -3.96 12.83 -18.87
CA THR A 61 -3.47 11.46 -18.89
C THR A 61 -4.64 10.62 -18.41
N ARG A 62 -5.56 10.32 -19.35
CA ARG A 62 -6.64 9.33 -19.20
C ARG A 62 -5.96 7.97 -19.09
N HIS A 63 -5.33 7.72 -17.95
CA HIS A 63 -4.84 6.40 -17.62
C HIS A 63 -6.09 5.56 -17.32
N PRO A 64 -6.27 4.38 -17.92
CA PRO A 64 -7.46 3.55 -17.73
C PRO A 64 -7.79 3.25 -16.26
N SER A 65 -6.79 3.32 -15.36
CA SER A 65 -7.01 3.19 -13.91
C SER A 65 -7.79 4.34 -13.25
N LEU A 66 -8.03 5.44 -13.97
CA LEU A 66 -8.81 6.59 -13.51
C LEU A 66 -10.27 6.53 -13.98
N ASP A 67 -10.60 5.58 -14.86
CA ASP A 67 -11.99 5.35 -15.23
C ASP A 67 -12.72 4.73 -14.04
N LYS A 68 -13.69 5.47 -13.50
CA LYS A 68 -14.61 4.94 -12.49
C LYS A 68 -15.47 3.90 -13.19
N TYR A 69 -15.21 2.62 -12.94
CA TYR A 69 -16.10 1.56 -13.36
C TYR A 69 -17.48 1.84 -12.74
N ALA A 70 -18.46 2.16 -13.57
CA ALA A 70 -19.84 2.12 -13.17
C ALA A 70 -20.13 0.65 -12.86
N VAL A 71 -20.04 0.29 -11.58
CA VAL A 71 -20.56 -0.99 -11.09
C VAL A 71 -22.05 -0.93 -11.34
N LEU A 72 -22.48 -1.48 -12.48
CA LEU A 72 -23.87 -1.83 -12.70
C LEU A 72 -24.13 -2.93 -11.68
N GLU A 73 -24.62 -2.54 -10.50
CA GLU A 73 -25.24 -3.48 -9.59
C GLU A 73 -26.26 -4.26 -10.41
N ALA A 74 -26.00 -5.56 -10.57
CA ALA A 74 -26.88 -6.44 -11.27
C ALA A 74 -28.23 -6.36 -10.56
N SER A 75 -29.19 -5.70 -11.20
CA SER A 75 -30.57 -5.76 -10.75
C SER A 75 -30.95 -7.24 -10.77
N GLU A 76 -31.29 -7.74 -9.59
CA GLU A 76 -31.77 -9.10 -9.40
C GLU A 76 -33.13 -9.24 -10.08
N SER A 77 -33.13 -9.38 -11.41
CA SER A 77 -34.28 -9.94 -12.11
C SER A 77 -34.27 -11.44 -11.84
N ASN A 78 -34.93 -11.84 -10.76
CA ASN A 78 -35.42 -13.20 -10.59
C ASN A 78 -36.28 -13.54 -11.81
N GLY A 79 -35.72 -14.35 -12.71
CA GLY A 79 -36.36 -14.70 -13.96
C GLY A 79 -35.43 -15.56 -14.83
N ASP A 80 -35.23 -16.81 -14.39
CA ASP A 80 -34.98 -18.03 -15.19
C ASP A 80 -34.38 -17.85 -16.59
N LYS A 81 -33.22 -17.21 -16.68
CA LYS A 81 -32.39 -17.21 -17.88
C LYS A 81 -30.97 -17.46 -17.45
N GLU A 82 -30.39 -18.55 -17.96
CA GLU A 82 -29.01 -18.97 -17.71
C GLU A 82 -28.08 -17.75 -17.80
N LYS A 83 -27.49 -17.37 -16.66
CA LYS A 83 -26.66 -16.17 -16.56
C LYS A 83 -25.35 -16.47 -17.29
N HIS A 84 -25.17 -15.86 -18.46
CA HIS A 84 -23.93 -15.95 -19.22
C HIS A 84 -22.90 -14.99 -18.65
N CYS A 85 -21.64 -15.42 -18.58
CA CYS A 85 -20.55 -14.58 -18.08
C CYS A 85 -20.23 -13.49 -19.12
N THR A 86 -20.47 -12.22 -18.80
CA THR A 86 -20.20 -11.07 -19.68
C THR A 86 -18.71 -10.88 -20.00
N PHE A 87 -17.83 -11.54 -19.23
CA PHE A 87 -16.38 -11.49 -19.39
C PHE A 87 -15.82 -12.67 -20.20
N GLU A 88 -16.63 -13.69 -20.51
CA GLU A 88 -16.19 -14.83 -21.31
C GLU A 88 -16.52 -14.58 -22.80
N PRO A 89 -15.52 -14.56 -23.70
CA PRO A 89 -15.72 -14.22 -25.11
C PRO A 89 -16.62 -15.23 -25.85
N HIS A 90 -16.78 -16.43 -25.30
CA HIS A 90 -17.61 -17.50 -25.88
C HIS A 90 -19.02 -17.57 -25.27
N GLY A 91 -19.38 -16.62 -24.39
CA GLY A 91 -20.71 -16.57 -23.79
C GLY A 91 -21.07 -17.88 -23.09
N ARG A 92 -20.16 -18.45 -22.29
CA ARG A 92 -20.47 -19.64 -21.48
C ARG A 92 -21.33 -19.24 -20.28
N VAL A 93 -22.19 -20.17 -19.85
CA VAL A 93 -22.94 -20.03 -18.59
C VAL A 93 -21.97 -19.87 -17.43
N CYS A 94 -22.29 -19.01 -16.45
CA CYS A 94 -21.38 -18.59 -15.38
C CYS A 94 -20.81 -19.80 -14.62
N ASP A 95 -21.63 -20.82 -14.32
CA ASP A 95 -21.23 -22.08 -13.66
C ASP A 95 -20.11 -22.85 -14.40
N HIS A 96 -19.86 -22.55 -15.68
CA HIS A 96 -18.80 -23.21 -16.48
C HIS A 96 -17.69 -22.24 -16.92
N CYS A 97 -17.64 -21.03 -16.37
CA CYS A 97 -16.56 -20.09 -16.59
C CYS A 97 -15.48 -20.26 -15.50
N SER A 98 -14.19 -20.22 -15.87
CA SER A 98 -13.08 -20.27 -14.91
C SER A 98 -13.17 -19.20 -13.81
N MET A 99 -13.82 -18.06 -14.09
CA MET A 99 -14.00 -16.99 -13.10
C MET A 99 -15.15 -17.22 -12.12
N CYS A 100 -16.26 -17.88 -12.49
CA CYS A 100 -17.35 -18.15 -11.54
C CYS A 100 -17.22 -19.51 -10.84
N ASN A 101 -16.67 -20.52 -11.51
CA ASN A 101 -16.49 -21.86 -10.93
C ASN A 101 -15.58 -21.83 -9.67
N SER A 102 -14.61 -20.90 -9.62
CA SER A 102 -13.77 -20.69 -8.43
C SER A 102 -14.49 -19.97 -7.27
N ARG A 103 -15.65 -19.34 -7.52
CA ARG A 103 -16.45 -18.60 -6.54
C ARG A 103 -17.70 -19.37 -6.06
N GLY A 104 -17.98 -20.54 -6.64
CA GLY A 104 -19.05 -21.44 -6.18
C GLY A 104 -20.48 -20.93 -6.41
N PHE A 105 -20.74 -20.33 -7.58
CA PHE A 105 -22.10 -20.01 -8.04
C PHE A 105 -22.71 -21.16 -8.83
#